data_AF-A0A0M3I6Z8-F1
#
_entry.id   AF-A0A0M3I6Z8-F1
#
_cell.length_a   1.000
_cell.length_b   1.000
_cell.length_c   1.000
_cell.angle_alpha   90.00
_cell.angle_beta   90.00
_cell.angle_gamma   90.00
#
_symmetry.space_group_name_H-M   'P 1'
#
loop_
_entity.id
_entity.type
_entity.pdbx_description
1 polymer ?
#
loop_
_entity_poly.entity_id
_entity_poly.type
_entity_poly.pdbx_seq_one_letter_code
_entity_poly.pdbx_strand_id
1 'polypeptide(L)'
;MGGGSLADSREAMVNAVVDAFGAFNMALGHQGRTSSLLSPNASMRLFPLYVLGMLKHCAFSAGRSVKLDERVAALLLFKTAALEIIELELYPALYKLNGLLEDKEDLSRLHLSYEVIDRDGIYLMDTGSYVYVYVMAGVHPAIIKDLFGVDHFTKIDEDKGLDAMDNPLSEKVQAFMRRLFIERTQFAPVIVIREDGPMREVFTRRLVDDRTESSHSYIEFLHHVRQEMQR
;
A
#
# COMPACT_ATOMS: atom_id res chain seq x y z
N MET A 1 11.52 -1.53 32.14
CA MET A 1 11.61 -0.58 31.00
C MET A 1 10.18 -0.23 30.63
N GLY A 2 9.72 0.96 31.01
CA GLY A 2 8.36 1.40 30.66
C GLY A 2 8.33 1.76 29.18
N GLY A 3 7.65 0.95 28.36
CA GLY A 3 7.37 1.33 26.99
C GLY A 3 6.43 2.54 26.99
N GLY A 4 6.70 3.53 26.14
CA GLY A 4 5.77 4.64 25.91
C GLY A 4 4.42 4.16 25.40
N SER A 5 3.40 4.99 25.52
CA SER A 5 2.06 4.66 25.03
C SER A 5 2.06 4.56 23.49
N LEU A 6 1.01 3.93 22.93
CA LEU A 6 0.81 3.94 21.48
C LEU A 6 0.66 5.39 20.95
N ALA A 7 0.06 6.28 21.73
CA ALA A 7 -0.07 7.68 21.37
C ALA A 7 1.32 8.35 21.29
N ASP A 8 2.17 8.14 22.30
CA ASP A 8 3.53 8.70 22.35
C ASP A 8 4.36 8.20 21.16
N SER A 9 4.21 6.92 20.80
CA SER A 9 4.90 6.33 19.65
C SER A 9 4.49 6.98 18.34
N ARG A 10 3.19 7.25 18.16
CA ARG A 10 2.66 7.92 16.96
C ARG A 10 3.11 9.37 16.88
N GLU A 11 3.08 10.08 18.00
CA GLU A 11 3.56 11.46 18.10
C GLU A 11 5.05 11.53 17.74
N ALA A 12 5.87 10.63 18.29
CA ALA A 12 7.29 10.53 17.94
C ALA A 12 7.53 10.29 16.45
N MET A 13 6.69 9.48 15.78
CA MET A 13 6.79 9.26 14.32
C MET A 13 6.52 10.55 13.54
N VAL A 14 5.50 11.33 13.94
CA VAL A 14 5.19 12.62 13.30
C VAL A 14 6.31 13.63 13.57
N ASN A 15 6.76 13.73 14.81
CA ASN A 15 7.84 14.64 15.22
C ASN A 15 9.13 14.34 14.47
N ALA A 16 9.45 13.07 14.18
CA ALA A 16 10.62 12.73 13.37
C ALA A 16 10.59 13.38 11.97
N VAL A 17 9.41 13.47 11.33
CA VAL A 17 9.25 14.16 10.04
C VAL A 17 9.37 15.67 10.22
N VAL A 18 8.68 16.23 11.22
CA VAL A 18 8.68 17.67 11.53
C VAL A 18 10.11 18.15 11.81
N ASP A 19 10.85 17.43 12.64
CA ASP A 19 12.23 17.78 13.02
C ASP A 19 13.18 17.69 11.83
N ALA A 20 13.11 16.61 11.04
CA ALA A 20 13.98 16.44 9.88
C ALA A 20 13.74 17.51 8.80
N PHE A 21 12.47 17.77 8.47
CA PHE A 21 12.12 18.78 7.47
C PHE A 21 12.34 20.20 8.03
N GLY A 22 12.07 20.42 9.31
CA GLY A 22 12.39 21.66 10.04
C GLY A 22 13.86 22.01 9.98
N ALA A 23 14.73 21.08 10.39
CA ALA A 23 16.17 21.25 10.34
C ALA A 23 16.67 21.56 8.92
N PHE A 24 16.15 20.86 7.91
CA PHE A 24 16.50 21.11 6.50
C PHE A 24 16.09 22.50 6.03
N ASN A 25 14.86 22.92 6.29
CA ASN A 25 14.37 24.24 5.90
C ASN A 25 15.11 25.37 6.64
N MET A 26 15.43 25.18 7.92
CA MET A 26 16.25 26.12 8.69
C MET A 26 17.65 26.27 8.09
N ALA A 27 18.30 25.17 7.69
CA ALA A 27 19.63 25.19 7.08
C ALA A 27 19.67 25.95 5.74
N LEU A 28 18.57 25.95 4.99
CA LEU A 28 18.44 26.70 3.73
C LEU A 28 18.05 28.18 3.93
N GLY A 29 18.01 28.68 5.16
CA GLY A 29 17.59 30.05 5.45
C GLY A 29 16.09 30.29 5.21
N HIS A 30 15.30 29.21 5.08
CA HIS A 30 13.85 29.25 4.97
C HIS A 30 13.22 29.43 6.35
N GLN A 31 13.46 30.59 6.97
CA GLN A 31 12.85 30.98 8.24
C GLN A 31 11.41 31.43 8.02
N GLY A 32 10.47 30.48 7.97
CA GLY A 32 9.04 30.70 8.23
C GLY A 32 8.27 31.60 7.26
N ARG A 33 8.83 31.97 6.11
CA ARG A 33 8.22 32.97 5.19
C ARG A 33 7.72 32.44 3.86
N THR A 34 7.88 31.16 3.56
CA THR A 34 7.39 30.60 2.29
C THR A 34 6.19 29.67 2.53
N SER A 35 5.25 29.73 1.60
CA SER A 35 4.03 28.91 1.60
C SER A 35 4.30 27.48 1.15
N SER A 36 5.57 27.08 0.95
CA SER A 36 5.99 25.80 0.38
C SER A 36 6.83 25.01 1.37
N LEU A 37 6.46 23.74 1.60
CA LEU A 37 7.30 22.79 2.32
C LEU A 37 8.46 22.36 1.39
N LEU A 38 9.69 22.78 1.67
CA LEU A 38 10.84 22.26 0.93
C LEU A 38 11.18 20.86 1.46
N SER A 39 11.38 19.93 0.55
CA SER A 39 11.84 18.58 0.85
C SER A 39 13.28 18.40 0.36
N PRO A 40 14.12 17.63 1.08
CA PRO A 40 15.37 17.11 0.50
C PRO A 40 15.04 16.29 -0.75
N ASN A 41 15.48 16.75 -1.93
CA ASN A 41 15.06 16.20 -3.23
C ASN A 41 15.51 14.75 -3.49
N ALA A 42 16.56 14.28 -2.81
CA ALA A 42 17.13 12.94 -3.04
C ALA A 42 16.78 11.95 -1.93
N SER A 43 17.14 12.23 -0.67
CA SER A 43 17.20 11.18 0.36
C SER A 43 15.95 11.02 1.22
N MET A 44 15.08 12.04 1.30
CA MET A 44 13.96 12.05 2.28
C MET A 44 12.61 12.45 1.68
N ARG A 45 12.50 12.56 0.35
CA ARG A 45 11.25 12.99 -0.31
C ARG A 45 10.05 12.08 -0.02
N LEU A 46 10.30 10.79 0.25
CA LEU A 46 9.27 9.80 0.58
C LEU A 46 9.14 9.58 2.09
N PHE A 47 9.92 10.26 2.92
CA PHE A 47 9.89 10.05 4.36
C PHE A 47 8.51 10.35 4.97
N PRO A 48 7.81 11.45 4.64
CA PRO A 48 6.45 11.67 5.13
C PRO A 48 5.47 10.57 4.67
N LEU A 49 5.65 10.05 3.46
CA LEU A 49 4.79 8.99 2.90
C LEU A 49 4.93 7.69 3.69
N TYR A 50 6.16 7.26 3.97
CA TYR A 50 6.39 6.06 4.77
C TYR A 50 5.91 6.21 6.22
N VAL A 51 6.06 7.41 6.81
CA VAL A 51 5.52 7.69 8.15
C VAL A 51 4.00 7.63 8.15
N LEU A 52 3.32 8.15 7.12
CA LEU A 52 1.88 7.98 6.98
C LEU A 52 1.48 6.50 6.86
N GLY A 53 2.23 5.72 6.09
CA GLY A 53 2.09 4.27 6.00
C GLY A 53 2.17 3.58 7.37
N MET A 54 3.18 3.92 8.18
CA MET A 54 3.29 3.43 9.55
C MET A 54 2.08 3.81 10.40
N LEU A 55 1.65 5.08 10.37
CA LEU A 55 0.53 5.57 11.17
C LEU A 55 -0.80 4.89 10.84
N LYS A 56 -0.95 4.41 9.59
CA LYS A 56 -2.12 3.64 9.12
C LYS A 56 -2.00 2.14 9.34
N HIS A 57 -0.78 1.61 9.49
CA HIS A 57 -0.53 0.19 9.69
C HIS A 57 -1.22 -0.38 10.94
N CYS A 58 -1.67 -1.63 10.91
CA CYS A 58 -2.33 -2.29 12.06
C CYS A 58 -1.44 -2.29 13.33
N ALA A 59 -0.12 -2.28 13.16
CA ALA A 59 0.86 -2.18 14.25
C ALA A 59 0.69 -0.89 15.07
N PHE A 60 0.44 0.25 14.41
CA PHE A 60 0.48 1.58 15.03
C PHE A 60 -0.83 2.38 14.91
N SER A 61 -1.85 1.83 14.26
CA SER A 61 -3.17 2.46 14.13
C SER A 61 -3.86 2.54 15.49
N ALA A 62 -4.42 3.70 15.82
CA ALA A 62 -5.07 3.99 17.10
C ALA A 62 -6.59 4.17 17.02
N GLY A 63 -7.16 4.43 15.84
CA GLY A 63 -8.58 4.75 15.71
C GLY A 63 -9.46 3.63 15.15
N ARG A 64 -8.94 2.40 15.03
CA ARG A 64 -9.73 1.23 14.65
C ARG A 64 -9.50 0.07 15.61
N SER A 65 -10.52 -0.77 15.78
CA SER A 65 -10.38 -2.03 16.50
C SER A 65 -9.51 -2.99 15.68
N VAL A 66 -8.27 -3.18 16.14
CA VAL A 66 -7.33 -4.18 15.60
C VAL A 66 -7.24 -5.31 16.62
N LYS A 67 -7.38 -6.56 16.17
CA LYS A 67 -7.21 -7.70 17.06
C LYS A 67 -5.81 -7.68 17.66
N LEU A 68 -5.69 -8.02 18.94
CA LEU A 68 -4.40 -7.99 19.64
C LEU A 68 -3.36 -8.86 18.92
N ASP A 69 -3.74 -10.07 18.50
CA ASP A 69 -2.86 -11.01 17.80
C ASP A 69 -2.36 -10.45 16.46
N GLU A 70 -3.23 -9.78 15.70
CA GLU A 70 -2.88 -9.13 14.43
C GLU A 70 -1.83 -8.03 14.65
N ARG A 71 -2.02 -7.21 15.69
CA ARG A 71 -1.08 -6.14 16.03
C ARG A 71 0.27 -6.70 16.49
N VAL A 72 0.26 -7.72 17.36
CA VAL A 72 1.49 -8.35 17.84
C VAL A 72 2.24 -9.02 16.69
N ALA A 73 1.54 -9.72 15.80
CA ALA A 73 2.13 -10.33 14.61
C ALA A 73 2.82 -9.29 13.72
N ALA A 74 2.16 -8.15 13.47
CA ALA A 74 2.74 -7.05 12.71
C ALA A 74 3.99 -6.43 13.37
N LEU A 75 3.99 -6.27 14.70
CA LEU A 75 5.15 -5.77 15.44
C LEU A 75 6.32 -6.75 15.42
N LEU A 76 6.04 -8.06 15.47
CA LEU A 76 7.06 -9.10 15.32
C LEU A 76 7.63 -9.11 13.90
N LEU A 77 6.77 -8.97 12.88
CA LEU A 77 7.19 -8.85 11.48
C LEU A 77 8.19 -7.70 11.31
N PHE A 78 7.88 -6.49 11.80
CA PHE A 78 8.79 -5.35 11.70
C PHE A 78 10.12 -5.54 12.43
N LYS A 79 10.21 -6.46 13.41
CA LYS A 79 11.46 -6.77 14.09
C LYS A 79 12.38 -7.72 13.33
N THR A 80 11.82 -8.55 12.44
CA THR A 80 12.55 -9.68 11.84
C THR A 80 12.57 -9.69 10.33
N ALA A 81 11.66 -8.98 9.67
CA ALA A 81 11.55 -8.97 8.22
C ALA A 81 12.71 -8.21 7.55
N ALA A 82 13.03 -8.60 6.32
CA ALA A 82 13.96 -7.87 5.46
C ALA A 82 13.42 -6.47 5.12
N LEU A 83 14.30 -5.54 4.76
CA LEU A 83 13.93 -4.15 4.51
C LEU A 83 12.90 -4.02 3.39
N GLU A 84 13.04 -4.81 2.33
CA GLU A 84 12.16 -4.85 1.17
C GLU A 84 10.72 -5.21 1.56
N ILE A 85 10.56 -6.09 2.55
CA ILE A 85 9.25 -6.51 3.07
C ILE A 85 8.66 -5.43 3.97
N ILE A 86 9.50 -4.79 4.80
CA ILE A 86 9.08 -3.66 5.62
C ILE A 86 8.58 -2.51 4.72
N GLU A 87 9.28 -2.21 3.63
CA GLU A 87 8.87 -1.18 2.68
C GLU A 87 7.48 -1.48 2.08
N LEU A 88 7.26 -2.72 1.62
CA LEU A 88 5.97 -3.16 1.06
C LEU A 88 4.86 -3.22 2.11
N GLU A 89 5.20 -3.45 3.39
CA GLU A 89 4.23 -3.43 4.48
C GLU A 89 3.74 -2.01 4.82
N LEU A 90 4.63 -1.03 4.69
CA LEU A 90 4.31 0.37 4.94
C LEU A 90 3.67 1.05 3.74
N TYR A 91 4.16 0.76 2.53
CA TYR A 91 3.67 1.31 1.28
C TYR A 91 3.68 0.22 0.19
N PRO A 92 2.58 -0.53 0.06
CA PRO A 92 2.42 -1.56 -0.96
C PRO A 92 2.72 -1.09 -2.39
N ALA A 93 3.08 -2.04 -3.26
CA ALA A 93 3.21 -1.79 -4.68
C ALA A 93 1.93 -2.19 -5.42
N LEU A 94 1.21 -1.21 -5.98
CA LEU A 94 -0.02 -1.42 -6.74
C LEU A 94 0.26 -1.38 -8.25
N TYR A 95 -0.33 -2.32 -8.98
CA TYR A 95 -0.20 -2.47 -10.43
C TYR A 95 -1.56 -2.74 -11.07
N LYS A 96 -1.82 -2.19 -12.27
CA LYS A 96 -3.01 -2.53 -13.07
C LYS A 96 -2.66 -3.63 -14.06
N LEU A 97 -3.19 -4.84 -13.83
CA LEU A 97 -2.88 -6.02 -14.64
C LEU A 97 -3.42 -5.93 -16.07
N ASN A 98 -4.42 -5.08 -16.34
CA ASN A 98 -4.90 -4.83 -17.69
C ASN A 98 -3.78 -4.43 -18.66
N GLY A 99 -2.70 -3.78 -18.18
CA GLY A 99 -1.55 -3.43 -19.02
C GLY A 99 -0.86 -4.62 -19.67
N LEU A 100 -0.95 -5.83 -19.09
CA LEU A 100 -0.36 -7.06 -19.66
C LEU A 100 -1.12 -7.57 -20.89
N LEU A 101 -2.39 -7.17 -21.05
CA LEU A 101 -3.19 -7.43 -22.26
C LEU A 101 -2.67 -6.60 -23.45
N GLU A 102 -2.07 -5.45 -23.16
CA GLU A 102 -1.49 -4.52 -24.14
C GLU A 102 -0.01 -4.85 -24.44
N ASP A 103 0.43 -6.08 -24.14
CA ASP A 103 1.81 -6.56 -24.32
C ASP A 103 2.90 -5.74 -23.60
N LYS A 104 2.54 -5.02 -22.53
CA LYS A 104 3.54 -4.40 -21.63
C LYS A 104 4.14 -5.48 -20.74
N GLU A 105 5.44 -5.74 -20.86
CA GLU A 105 6.15 -6.67 -19.96
C GLU A 105 6.38 -6.10 -18.56
N ASP A 106 6.56 -4.76 -18.48
CA ASP A 106 6.79 -4.03 -17.25
C ASP A 106 5.62 -3.10 -16.91
N LEU A 107 4.95 -3.40 -15.80
CA LEU A 107 3.91 -2.55 -15.24
C LEU A 107 4.53 -1.52 -14.29
N SER A 108 4.19 -0.24 -14.50
CA SER A 108 4.55 0.82 -13.57
C SER A 108 3.74 0.75 -12.28
N ARG A 109 4.37 1.08 -11.14
CA ARG A 109 3.67 1.23 -9.87
C ARG A 109 2.69 2.40 -9.92
N LEU A 110 1.51 2.18 -9.37
CA LEU A 110 0.46 3.18 -9.21
C LEU A 110 0.50 3.79 -7.80
N HIS A 111 -0.11 4.96 -7.66
CA HIS A 111 -0.40 5.57 -6.36
C HIS A 111 -1.38 4.71 -5.56
N LEU A 112 -1.29 4.75 -4.23
CA LEU A 112 -2.13 3.96 -3.35
C LEU A 112 -3.40 4.73 -2.99
N SER A 113 -4.17 5.09 -4.02
CA SER A 113 -5.44 5.79 -3.89
C SER A 113 -6.54 5.09 -4.67
N TYR A 114 -7.77 5.16 -4.19
CA TYR A 114 -8.93 4.65 -4.91
C TYR A 114 -9.18 5.43 -6.22
N GLU A 115 -8.63 6.65 -6.35
CA GLU A 115 -8.75 7.47 -7.56
C GLU A 115 -8.18 6.78 -8.82
N VAL A 116 -7.22 5.86 -8.68
CA VAL A 116 -6.63 5.12 -9.80
C VAL A 116 -7.33 3.78 -10.10
N ILE A 117 -8.42 3.47 -9.39
CA ILE A 117 -9.18 2.22 -9.51
C ILE A 117 -10.37 2.41 -10.47
N ASP A 118 -10.24 1.84 -11.66
CA ASP A 118 -11.23 1.89 -12.74
C ASP A 118 -12.25 0.75 -12.61
N ARG A 119 -13.49 0.98 -13.09
CA ARG A 119 -14.59 0.01 -12.97
C ARG A 119 -14.36 -1.31 -13.72
N ASP A 120 -13.49 -1.31 -14.72
CA ASP A 120 -13.12 -2.46 -15.56
C ASP A 120 -11.70 -2.98 -15.27
N GLY A 121 -11.10 -2.53 -14.17
CA GLY A 121 -9.74 -2.85 -13.80
C GLY A 121 -9.58 -4.17 -13.03
N ILE A 122 -8.45 -4.82 -13.24
CA ILE A 122 -7.90 -5.85 -12.35
C ILE A 122 -6.58 -5.34 -11.82
N TYR A 123 -6.40 -5.40 -10.51
CA TYR A 123 -5.26 -4.84 -9.83
C TYR A 123 -4.50 -5.90 -9.06
N LEU A 124 -3.18 -5.80 -9.05
CA LEU A 124 -2.31 -6.55 -8.17
C LEU A 124 -1.70 -5.59 -7.16
N MET A 125 -1.89 -5.86 -5.87
CA MET A 125 -1.23 -5.16 -4.79
C MET A 125 -0.28 -6.11 -4.07
N ASP A 126 1.01 -5.84 -4.19
CA ASP A 126 2.06 -6.50 -3.44
C ASP A 126 2.25 -5.80 -2.09
N THR A 127 1.98 -6.51 -1.00
CA THR A 127 2.12 -6.01 0.38
C THR A 127 3.30 -6.62 1.14
N GLY A 128 4.16 -7.39 0.48
CA GLY A 128 5.22 -8.16 1.11
C GLY A 128 4.69 -9.49 1.65
N SER A 129 3.91 -9.46 2.73
CA SER A 129 3.37 -10.67 3.37
C SER A 129 2.26 -11.37 2.58
N TYR A 130 1.52 -10.61 1.76
CA TYR A 130 0.46 -11.08 0.89
C TYR A 130 0.54 -10.42 -0.48
N VAL A 131 -0.03 -11.06 -1.50
CA VAL A 131 -0.39 -10.39 -2.76
C VAL A 131 -1.89 -10.43 -2.91
N TYR A 132 -2.50 -9.27 -3.12
CA TYR A 132 -3.92 -9.15 -3.37
C TYR A 132 -4.17 -8.96 -4.86
N VAL A 133 -5.05 -9.78 -5.43
CA VAL A 133 -5.58 -9.60 -6.78
C VAL A 133 -7.01 -9.08 -6.65
N TYR A 134 -7.18 -7.79 -6.86
CA TYR A 134 -8.46 -7.10 -6.72
C TYR A 134 -9.17 -6.98 -8.07
N VAL A 135 -10.38 -7.52 -8.14
CA VAL A 135 -11.17 -7.62 -9.37
C VAL A 135 -12.40 -6.73 -9.27
N MET A 136 -12.54 -5.81 -10.21
CA MET A 136 -13.69 -4.91 -10.28
C MET A 136 -14.87 -5.57 -11.00
N ALA A 137 -16.10 -5.19 -10.65
CA ALA A 137 -17.29 -5.85 -11.18
C ALA A 137 -17.50 -5.63 -12.69
N GLY A 138 -16.93 -4.56 -13.26
CA GLY A 138 -17.03 -4.21 -14.68
C GLY A 138 -15.97 -4.85 -15.58
N VAL A 139 -15.12 -5.73 -15.06
CA VAL A 139 -14.09 -6.43 -15.84
C VAL A 139 -14.75 -7.28 -16.94
N HIS A 140 -14.16 -7.24 -18.14
CA HIS A 140 -14.70 -7.96 -19.30
C HIS A 140 -14.72 -9.49 -19.07
N PRO A 141 -15.82 -10.21 -19.40
CA PRO A 141 -15.96 -11.65 -19.18
C PRO A 141 -14.84 -12.52 -19.77
N ALA A 142 -14.27 -12.11 -20.92
CA ALA A 142 -13.14 -12.82 -21.52
C ALA A 142 -11.90 -12.85 -20.60
N ILE A 143 -11.58 -11.72 -19.95
CA ILE A 143 -10.46 -11.63 -19.02
C ILE A 143 -10.73 -12.48 -17.78
N ILE A 144 -11.98 -12.48 -17.30
CA ILE A 144 -12.40 -13.30 -16.15
C ILE A 144 -12.26 -14.79 -16.47
N LYS A 145 -12.65 -15.20 -17.67
CA LYS A 145 -12.51 -16.58 -18.12
C LYS A 145 -11.05 -16.99 -18.24
N ASP A 146 -10.20 -16.14 -18.80
CA ASP A 146 -8.78 -16.41 -18.98
C ASP A 146 -8.02 -16.49 -17.64
N LEU A 147 -8.38 -15.66 -16.65
CA LEU A 147 -7.70 -15.64 -15.35
C LEU A 147 -8.28 -16.60 -14.31
N PHE A 148 -9.60 -16.80 -14.29
CA PHE A 148 -10.30 -17.53 -13.23
C PHE A 148 -11.08 -18.75 -13.73
N GLY A 149 -11.12 -19.00 -15.04
CA GLY A 149 -11.79 -20.16 -15.62
C GLY A 149 -13.33 -20.13 -15.53
N VAL A 150 -13.92 -18.98 -15.18
CA VAL A 150 -15.38 -18.82 -15.01
C VAL A 150 -15.94 -17.76 -15.97
N ASP A 151 -17.23 -17.88 -16.31
CA ASP A 151 -17.84 -17.01 -17.34
C ASP A 151 -18.20 -15.61 -16.86
N HIS A 152 -18.32 -15.39 -15.55
CA HIS A 152 -18.84 -14.14 -14.97
C HIS A 152 -18.15 -13.80 -13.66
N PHE A 153 -18.03 -12.50 -13.38
CA PHE A 153 -17.46 -11.93 -12.16
C PHE A 153 -18.05 -12.54 -10.88
N THR A 154 -19.36 -12.73 -10.86
CA THR A 154 -20.07 -13.26 -9.69
C THR A 154 -19.74 -14.72 -9.36
N LYS A 155 -19.14 -15.46 -10.32
CA LYS A 155 -18.70 -16.85 -10.14
C LYS A 155 -17.24 -16.97 -9.70
N ILE A 156 -16.50 -15.87 -9.56
CA ILE A 156 -15.13 -15.90 -9.06
C ILE A 156 -15.17 -16.37 -7.59
N ASP A 157 -14.39 -17.40 -7.32
CA ASP A 157 -14.24 -18.04 -6.01
C ASP A 157 -13.00 -17.46 -5.31
N GLU A 158 -13.20 -16.61 -4.30
CA GLU A 158 -12.13 -15.94 -3.57
C GLU A 158 -11.23 -16.92 -2.80
N ASP A 159 -11.76 -18.09 -2.43
CA ASP A 159 -11.04 -19.09 -1.62
C ASP A 159 -10.07 -19.94 -2.46
N LYS A 160 -10.25 -20.00 -3.78
CA LYS A 160 -9.36 -20.75 -4.69
C LYS A 160 -8.05 -20.02 -5.01
N GLY A 161 -8.00 -18.70 -4.83
CA GLY A 161 -6.85 -17.91 -5.26
C GLY A 161 -6.73 -17.80 -6.78
N LEU A 162 -5.51 -17.52 -7.28
CA LEU A 162 -5.23 -17.30 -8.70
C LEU A 162 -4.33 -18.42 -9.25
N ASP A 163 -4.95 -19.49 -9.75
CA ASP A 163 -4.26 -20.61 -10.36
C ASP A 163 -3.73 -20.29 -11.77
N ALA A 164 -2.69 -21.01 -12.18
CA ALA A 164 -2.17 -20.91 -13.54
C ALA A 164 -3.13 -21.59 -14.52
N MET A 165 -3.51 -20.87 -15.57
CA MET A 165 -4.37 -21.34 -16.66
C MET A 165 -3.55 -21.45 -17.95
N ASP A 166 -3.95 -22.37 -18.83
CA ASP A 166 -3.31 -22.58 -20.13
C ASP A 166 -3.79 -21.53 -21.16
N ASN A 167 -3.34 -20.28 -20.96
CA ASN A 167 -3.55 -19.18 -21.89
C ASN A 167 -2.49 -18.07 -21.71
N PRO A 168 -2.24 -17.23 -22.74
CA PRO A 168 -1.18 -16.23 -22.72
C PRO A 168 -1.31 -15.17 -21.61
N LEU A 169 -2.54 -14.78 -21.24
CA LEU A 169 -2.76 -13.78 -20.21
C LEU A 169 -2.38 -14.31 -18.83
N SER A 170 -2.86 -15.51 -18.48
CA SER A 170 -2.53 -16.15 -17.21
C SER A 170 -1.03 -16.40 -17.10
N GLU A 171 -0.37 -16.87 -18.16
CA GLU A 171 1.09 -17.04 -18.20
C GLU A 171 1.84 -15.73 -17.90
N LYS A 172 1.42 -14.61 -18.51
CA LYS A 172 2.00 -13.28 -18.25
C LYS A 172 1.80 -12.82 -16.82
N VAL A 173 0.60 -12.97 -16.26
CA VAL A 173 0.31 -12.60 -14.87
C VAL A 173 1.15 -13.44 -13.91
N GLN A 174 1.24 -14.74 -14.14
CA GLN A 174 2.05 -15.65 -13.34
C GLN A 174 3.55 -15.32 -13.46
N ALA A 175 4.04 -14.97 -14.65
CA ALA A 175 5.42 -14.53 -14.85
C ALA A 175 5.72 -13.22 -14.12
N PHE A 176 4.79 -12.25 -14.18
CA PHE A 176 4.89 -11.00 -13.46
C PHE A 176 4.96 -11.22 -11.93
N MET A 177 4.07 -12.03 -11.37
CA MET A 177 4.10 -12.39 -9.95
C MET A 177 5.40 -13.09 -9.54
N ARG A 178 5.87 -14.07 -10.34
CA ARG A 178 7.14 -14.75 -10.08
C ARG A 178 8.31 -13.77 -10.02
N ARG A 179 8.34 -12.77 -10.90
CA ARG A 179 9.39 -11.75 -10.89
C ARG A 179 9.36 -10.91 -9.61
N LEU A 180 8.19 -10.45 -9.18
CA LEU A 180 8.04 -9.73 -7.91
C LEU A 180 8.56 -10.56 -6.71
N PHE A 181 8.27 -11.86 -6.70
CA PHE A 181 8.73 -12.77 -5.63
C PHE A 181 10.24 -12.96 -5.63
N ILE A 182 10.86 -13.04 -6.80
CA ILE A 182 12.31 -13.11 -6.95
C ILE A 182 12.97 -11.82 -6.46
N GLU A 183 12.44 -10.66 -6.87
CA GLU A 183 12.98 -9.35 -6.50
C GLU A 183 13.02 -9.11 -4.99
N ARG A 184 11.95 -9.49 -4.27
CA ARG A 184 11.88 -9.33 -2.80
C ARG A 184 12.34 -10.56 -2.01
N THR A 185 12.78 -11.63 -2.69
CA THR A 185 13.28 -12.90 -2.11
C THR A 185 12.30 -13.64 -1.17
N GLN A 186 11.01 -13.34 -1.25
CA GLN A 186 9.97 -13.95 -0.42
C GLN A 186 8.73 -14.29 -1.25
N PHE A 187 8.27 -15.54 -1.14
CA PHE A 187 6.97 -15.96 -1.64
C PHE A 187 5.87 -15.53 -0.68
N ALA A 188 4.78 -14.97 -1.23
CA ALA A 188 3.60 -14.64 -0.46
C ALA A 188 2.37 -15.34 -1.03
N PRO A 189 1.42 -15.73 -0.17
CA PRO A 189 0.12 -16.20 -0.61
C PRO A 189 -0.60 -15.13 -1.45
N VAL A 190 -1.21 -15.58 -2.53
CA VAL A 190 -2.03 -14.75 -3.43
C VAL A 190 -3.48 -14.91 -3.01
N ILE A 191 -4.14 -13.79 -2.71
CA ILE A 191 -5.54 -13.74 -2.28
C ILE A 191 -6.32 -12.96 -3.34
N VAL A 192 -7.37 -13.58 -3.88
CA VAL A 192 -8.29 -12.94 -4.81
C VAL A 192 -9.37 -12.21 -4.02
N ILE A 193 -9.66 -10.97 -4.38
CA ILE A 193 -10.64 -10.12 -3.71
C ILE A 193 -11.56 -9.52 -4.77
N ARG A 194 -12.87 -9.70 -4.64
CA ARG A 194 -13.85 -9.03 -5.48
C ARG A 194 -14.27 -7.69 -4.90
N GLU A 195 -14.67 -6.77 -5.77
CA GLU A 195 -15.22 -5.46 -5.38
C GLU A 195 -16.47 -5.56 -4.48
N ASP A 196 -17.30 -6.56 -4.70
CA ASP A 196 -18.52 -6.84 -3.93
C ASP A 196 -18.31 -7.89 -2.82
N GLY A 197 -17.07 -8.36 -2.66
CA GLY A 197 -16.70 -9.41 -1.72
C GLY A 197 -16.52 -8.92 -0.28
N PRO A 198 -16.58 -9.83 0.70
CA PRO A 198 -16.40 -9.49 2.12
C PRO A 198 -14.97 -9.01 2.43
N MET A 199 -13.99 -9.38 1.61
CA MET A 199 -12.57 -9.03 1.78
C MET A 199 -12.20 -7.67 1.15
N ARG A 200 -13.15 -6.95 0.52
CA ARG A 200 -12.92 -5.64 -0.11
C ARG A 200 -12.22 -4.65 0.81
N GLU A 201 -12.57 -4.66 2.09
CA GLU A 201 -11.97 -3.76 3.08
C GLU A 201 -10.48 -4.03 3.31
N VAL A 202 -10.02 -5.28 3.14
CA VAL A 202 -8.61 -5.65 3.27
C VAL A 202 -7.76 -4.94 2.22
N PHE A 203 -8.23 -4.89 0.97
CA PHE A 203 -7.57 -4.17 -0.12
C PHE A 203 -7.64 -2.66 0.08
N THR A 204 -8.84 -2.12 0.29
CA THR A 204 -9.05 -0.65 0.35
C THR A 204 -8.35 0.00 1.54
N ARG A 205 -8.20 -0.70 2.68
CA ARG A 205 -7.41 -0.21 3.84
C ARG A 205 -5.93 -0.02 3.54
N ARG A 206 -5.42 -0.66 2.49
CA ARG A 206 -4.01 -0.57 2.06
C ARG A 206 -3.80 0.53 1.01
N LEU A 207 -4.84 1.30 0.66
CA LEU A 207 -4.74 2.53 -0.13
C LEU A 207 -4.27 3.68 0.78
N VAL A 208 -2.96 3.72 1.03
CA VAL A 208 -2.30 4.61 2.00
C VAL A 208 -2.47 6.09 1.70
N ASP A 209 -2.70 6.49 0.44
CA ASP A 209 -2.81 7.90 0.09
C ASP A 209 -4.18 8.49 0.48
N ASP A 210 -5.20 7.65 0.65
CA ASP A 210 -6.58 8.07 0.90
C ASP A 210 -6.86 8.38 2.36
N ARG A 211 -7.82 9.27 2.60
CA ARG A 211 -8.30 9.55 3.95
C ARG A 211 -9.01 8.32 4.54
N THR A 212 -8.80 8.10 5.83
CA THR A 212 -9.55 7.10 6.62
C THR A 212 -10.28 7.80 7.77
N GLU A 213 -11.16 7.09 8.47
CA GLU A 213 -11.90 7.64 9.63
C GLU A 213 -10.96 8.20 10.71
N SER A 214 -9.79 7.57 10.89
CA SER A 214 -8.86 7.88 11.98
C SER A 214 -7.52 8.47 11.53
N SER A 215 -7.34 8.76 10.24
CA SER A 215 -6.06 9.24 9.70
C SER A 215 -6.24 10.04 8.42
N HIS A 216 -5.36 11.03 8.26
CA HIS A 216 -5.28 11.93 7.10
C HIS A 216 -5.06 11.20 5.78
N SER A 217 -5.51 11.80 4.67
CA SER A 217 -4.93 11.52 3.34
C SER A 217 -3.47 11.98 3.28
N TYR A 218 -2.73 11.61 2.23
CA TYR A 218 -1.35 12.04 2.09
C TYR A 218 -1.21 13.57 2.02
N ILE A 219 -2.07 14.24 1.27
CA ILE A 219 -2.07 15.70 1.15
C ILE A 219 -2.42 16.37 2.49
N GLU A 220 -3.43 15.86 3.21
CA GLU A 220 -3.78 16.34 4.55
C GLU A 220 -2.62 16.15 5.54
N PHE A 221 -1.89 15.04 5.46
CA PHE A 221 -0.73 14.76 6.31
C PHE A 221 0.43 15.73 6.05
N LEU A 222 0.74 16.03 4.79
CA LEU A 222 1.76 17.04 4.46
C LEU A 222 1.38 18.43 4.97
N HIS A 223 0.10 18.80 4.90
CA HIS A 223 -0.39 20.05 5.49
C HIS A 223 -0.24 20.06 7.01
N HIS A 224 -0.55 18.95 7.68
CA HIS A 224 -0.37 18.81 9.12
C HIS A 224 1.10 18.95 9.52
N VAL A 225 2.03 18.23 8.88
CA VAL A 225 3.48 18.35 9.14
C VAL A 225 3.94 19.79 8.99
N ARG A 226 3.50 20.47 7.92
CA ARG A 226 3.83 21.89 7.71
C ARG A 226 3.30 22.78 8.84
N GLN A 227 2.10 22.56 9.35
CA GLN A 227 1.54 23.34 10.44
C GLN A 227 2.34 23.13 11.73
N GLU A 228 2.72 21.89 12.04
CA GLU A 228 3.54 21.58 13.22
C GLU A 228 4.94 22.22 13.13
N MET A 229 5.55 22.27 11.94
CA MET A 229 6.83 22.97 11.73
C MET A 229 6.78 24.49 11.95
N GLN A 230 5.57 25.09 11.93
CA GLN A 230 5.37 26.52 12.12
C GLN A 230 5.03 26.89 13.58
N ARG A 231 4.80 25.89 14.43
CA ARG A 231 4.58 26.08 15.87
C ARG A 231 5.93 26.26 16.58
#